data_AF-A0A917YJ77-F1
#
_entry.id   AF-A0A917YJ77-F1
#
_cell.length_a   1.000
_cell.length_b   1.000
_cell.length_c   1.000
_cell.angle_alpha   90.00
_cell.angle_beta   90.00
_cell.angle_gamma   90.00
#
_symmetry.space_group_name_H-M   'P 1'
#
loop_
_entity.id
_entity.type
_entity.pdbx_description
1 polymer ?
#
loop_
_entity_poly.entity_id
_entity_poly.type
_entity_poly.pdbx_seq_one_letter_code
_entity_poly.pdbx_strand_id
1 'polypeptide(L)'
;MDATRVTISGGGMSFDTTMGELKSAASKIGRLPMKETADDRKVSDNAYSVTGAELRNFIERFEQLAAEKADIADQQKEVMAEAKGRGYDTKVIRKLIALRKRKPDDIAEEEAILEMYKQALGMT
;
A
#
# COMPACT_ATOMS: atom_id res chain seq x y z
N MET A 1 47.96 -37.40 26.23
CA MET A 1 47.08 -36.63 27.13
C MET A 1 45.86 -37.48 27.39
N ASP A 2 45.68 -37.96 28.61
CA ASP A 2 44.56 -38.82 28.99
C ASP A 2 43.23 -38.07 28.86
N ALA A 3 42.29 -38.61 28.10
CA ALA A 3 40.95 -38.05 28.01
C ALA A 3 40.23 -38.29 29.34
N THR A 4 39.81 -37.22 30.02
CA THR A 4 39.06 -37.30 31.29
C THR A 4 37.77 -38.09 31.07
N ARG A 5 37.75 -39.33 31.59
CA ARG A 5 36.57 -40.21 31.60
C ARG A 5 35.62 -39.77 32.70
N VAL A 6 34.34 -39.77 32.40
CA VAL A 6 33.25 -39.36 33.28
C VAL A 6 32.16 -40.42 33.22
N THR A 7 31.78 -40.95 34.37
CA THR A 7 30.69 -41.90 34.51
C THR A 7 29.38 -41.13 34.69
N ILE A 8 28.40 -41.39 33.83
CA ILE A 8 27.05 -40.83 33.96
C ILE A 8 26.13 -41.92 34.46
N SER A 9 25.40 -41.65 35.54
CA SER A 9 24.35 -42.52 36.06
C SER A 9 22.99 -41.86 35.94
N GLY A 10 22.00 -42.58 35.44
CA GLY A 10 20.62 -42.12 35.32
C GLY A 10 19.67 -43.29 35.05
N GLY A 11 18.54 -43.35 35.77
CA GLY A 11 17.51 -44.38 35.55
C GLY A 11 17.96 -45.83 35.84
N GLY A 12 18.91 -46.03 36.77
CA GLY A 12 19.39 -47.37 37.14
C GLY A 12 20.48 -47.97 36.24
N MET A 13 20.97 -47.22 35.24
CA MET A 13 22.11 -47.62 34.41
C MET A 13 23.26 -46.60 34.50
N SER A 14 24.49 -47.10 34.50
CA SER A 14 25.73 -46.30 34.52
C SER A 14 26.55 -46.57 33.26
N PHE A 15 26.96 -45.51 32.57
CA PHE A 15 27.81 -45.57 31.37
C PHE A 15 29.05 -44.70 31.54
N ASP A 16 30.20 -45.24 31.16
CA ASP A 16 31.47 -44.49 31.11
C ASP A 16 31.63 -43.85 29.74
N THR A 17 31.72 -42.51 29.70
CA THR A 17 31.96 -41.74 28.47
C THR A 17 33.03 -40.69 28.70
N THR A 18 33.55 -40.09 27.64
CA THR A 18 34.49 -38.97 27.76
C THR A 18 33.76 -37.63 27.78
N MET A 19 34.34 -36.63 28.44
CA MET A 19 33.72 -35.30 28.48
C MET A 19 33.60 -34.64 27.10
N GLY A 20 34.42 -35.07 26.13
CA GLY A 20 34.32 -34.66 24.73
C GLY A 20 33.08 -35.24 24.01
N GLU A 21 32.76 -36.50 24.26
CA GLU A 21 31.55 -37.16 23.73
C GLU A 21 30.28 -36.52 24.32
N LEU A 22 30.32 -36.15 25.61
CA LEU A 22 29.20 -35.47 26.28
C LEU A 22 28.87 -34.11 25.65
N LYS A 23 29.90 -33.29 25.37
CA LYS A 23 29.73 -31.98 24.74
C LYS A 23 29.23 -32.10 23.30
N SER A 24 29.67 -33.12 22.57
CA SER A 24 29.19 -33.43 21.22
C SER A 24 27.71 -33.84 21.22
N ALA A 25 27.30 -34.68 22.17
CA ALA A 25 25.90 -35.07 22.35
C ALA A 25 25.01 -33.89 22.78
N ALA A 26 25.47 -33.07 23.74
CA ALA A 26 24.74 -31.87 24.18
C ALA A 26 24.56 -30.83 23.06
N SER A 27 25.57 -30.65 22.21
CA SER A 27 25.50 -29.80 21.01
C SER A 27 24.43 -30.26 20.02
N LYS A 28 24.24 -31.59 19.87
CA LYS A 28 23.17 -32.15 19.03
C LYS A 28 21.77 -32.00 19.64
N ILE A 29 21.64 -31.95 20.96
CA ILE A 29 20.36 -31.77 21.66
C ILE A 29 19.91 -30.30 21.61
N GLY A 30 20.85 -29.34 21.63
CA GLY A 30 20.55 -27.91 21.73
C GLY A 30 20.26 -27.17 20.42
N ARG A 31 20.30 -27.83 19.26
CA ARG A 31 20.10 -27.16 17.96
C ARG A 31 19.44 -28.09 16.95
N LEU A 32 18.16 -28.37 17.15
CA LEU A 32 17.31 -28.81 16.05
C LEU A 32 17.23 -27.63 15.05
N PRO A 33 17.74 -27.75 13.82
CA PRO A 33 17.33 -26.83 12.78
C PRO A 33 15.83 -27.07 12.59
N MET A 34 14.98 -26.08 12.91
CA MET A 34 13.58 -26.16 12.54
C MET A 34 13.53 -26.28 11.02
N LYS A 35 13.29 -27.49 10.52
CA LYS A 35 13.03 -27.74 9.12
C LYS A 35 11.62 -27.22 8.87
N GLU A 36 11.50 -26.21 8.02
CA GLU A 36 10.22 -25.76 7.51
C GLU A 36 9.49 -26.97 6.89
N THR A 37 8.39 -27.36 7.51
CA THR A 37 7.63 -28.52 7.08
C THR A 37 6.92 -28.21 5.76
N ALA A 38 6.49 -29.24 5.04
CA ALA A 38 5.73 -29.04 3.81
C ALA A 38 4.40 -28.30 4.07
N ASP A 39 3.87 -28.38 5.29
CA ASP A 39 2.63 -27.71 5.67
C ASP A 39 2.87 -26.23 6.05
N ASP A 40 4.01 -25.90 6.66
CA ASP A 40 4.41 -24.50 6.90
C ASP A 40 4.57 -23.72 5.59
N ARG A 41 5.17 -24.33 4.57
CA ARG A 41 5.30 -23.75 3.21
C ARG A 41 3.96 -23.49 2.55
N LYS A 42 2.99 -24.41 2.70
CA LYS A 42 1.63 -24.19 2.16
C LYS A 42 0.93 -23.02 2.83
N VAL A 43 1.14 -22.81 4.13
CA VAL A 43 0.56 -21.67 4.86
C VAL A 43 1.16 -20.35 4.38
N SER A 44 2.48 -20.28 4.18
CA SER A 44 3.12 -19.08 3.61
C SER A 44 2.66 -18.83 2.18
N ASP A 45 2.65 -19.85 1.33
CA ASP A 45 2.23 -19.72 -0.07
C ASP A 45 0.76 -19.27 -0.17
N ASN A 46 -0.11 -19.79 0.71
CA ASN A 46 -1.49 -19.35 0.82
C ASN A 46 -1.57 -17.88 1.26
N ALA A 47 -0.80 -17.46 2.26
CA ALA A 47 -0.76 -16.05 2.69
C ALA A 47 -0.27 -15.11 1.57
N TYR A 48 0.76 -15.51 0.82
CA TYR A 48 1.22 -14.78 -0.37
C TYR A 48 0.16 -14.76 -1.48
N SER A 49 -0.60 -15.84 -1.66
CA SER A 49 -1.68 -15.87 -2.65
C SER A 49 -2.85 -14.94 -2.28
N VAL A 50 -3.21 -14.86 -0.99
CA VAL A 50 -4.27 -13.98 -0.47
C VAL A 50 -3.87 -12.51 -0.62
N THR A 51 -2.65 -12.16 -0.22
CA THR A 51 -2.12 -10.79 -0.41
C THR A 51 -2.00 -10.42 -1.89
N GLY A 52 -1.59 -11.36 -2.75
CA GLY A 52 -1.59 -11.17 -4.20
C GLY A 52 -3.00 -10.98 -4.78
N ALA A 53 -4.02 -11.67 -4.26
CA ALA A 53 -5.40 -11.50 -4.68
C ALA A 53 -5.97 -10.13 -4.30
N GLU A 54 -5.66 -9.65 -3.09
CA GLU A 54 -6.05 -8.32 -2.63
C GLU A 54 -5.41 -7.21 -3.49
N LEU A 55 -4.10 -7.31 -3.78
CA LEU A 55 -3.42 -6.36 -4.66
C LEU A 55 -4.03 -6.34 -6.06
N ARG A 56 -4.34 -7.50 -6.65
CA ARG A 56 -5.01 -7.59 -7.95
C ARG A 56 -6.37 -6.89 -7.94
N ASN A 57 -7.16 -7.08 -6.88
CA ASN A 57 -8.46 -6.41 -6.76
C ASN A 57 -8.34 -4.88 -6.76
N PHE A 58 -7.37 -4.32 -6.04
CA PHE A 58 -7.13 -2.88 -6.06
C PHE A 58 -6.71 -2.37 -7.44
N ILE A 59 -5.82 -3.10 -8.14
CA ILE A 59 -5.36 -2.75 -9.49
C ILE A 59 -6.53 -2.78 -10.47
N GLU A 60 -7.30 -3.87 -10.52
CA GLU A 60 -8.44 -4.02 -11.42
C GLU A 60 -9.47 -2.90 -11.23
N ARG A 61 -9.82 -2.59 -9.97
CA ARG A 61 -10.74 -1.49 -9.66
C ARG A 61 -10.19 -0.14 -10.09
N PHE A 62 -8.89 0.10 -9.90
CA PHE A 62 -8.26 1.35 -10.32
C PHE A 62 -8.22 1.49 -11.84
N GLU A 63 -7.87 0.43 -12.56
CA GLU A 63 -7.85 0.41 -14.04
C GLU A 63 -9.24 0.62 -14.62
N GLN A 64 -10.26 0.00 -14.02
CA GLN A 64 -11.65 0.24 -14.41
C GLN A 64 -12.04 1.72 -14.20
N LEU A 65 -11.75 2.29 -13.03
CA LEU A 65 -12.01 3.72 -12.75
C LEU A 65 -11.23 4.64 -13.70
N ALA A 66 -10.02 4.26 -14.10
CA ALA A 66 -9.22 5.01 -15.06
C ALA A 66 -9.84 5.00 -16.47
N ALA A 67 -10.35 3.84 -16.91
CA ALA A 67 -11.09 3.72 -18.16
C ALA A 67 -12.38 4.55 -18.14
N GLU A 68 -13.20 4.42 -17.08
CA GLU A 68 -14.42 5.21 -16.91
C GLU A 68 -14.13 6.72 -16.90
N LYS A 69 -13.04 7.14 -16.25
CA LYS A 69 -12.60 8.55 -16.25
C LYS A 69 -12.23 9.03 -17.66
N ALA A 70 -11.60 8.17 -18.47
CA ALA A 70 -11.25 8.51 -19.85
C ALA A 70 -12.52 8.68 -20.70
N ASP A 71 -13.47 7.75 -20.59
CA ASP A 71 -14.75 7.81 -21.30
C ASP A 71 -15.54 9.08 -20.93
N ILE A 72 -15.62 9.40 -19.63
CA ILE A 72 -16.26 10.64 -19.16
C ILE A 72 -15.54 11.88 -19.70
N ALA A 73 -14.21 11.87 -19.78
CA ALA A 73 -13.45 12.99 -20.33
C ALA A 73 -13.75 13.20 -21.82
N ASP A 74 -13.95 12.13 -22.58
CA ASP A 74 -14.33 12.22 -23.99
C ASP A 74 -15.77 12.70 -24.16
N GLN A 75 -16.73 12.19 -23.37
CA GLN A 75 -18.09 12.72 -23.31
C GLN A 75 -18.12 14.23 -22.99
N GLN A 76 -17.28 14.70 -22.05
CA GLN A 76 -17.16 16.13 -21.75
C GLN A 76 -16.65 16.95 -22.95
N LYS A 77 -15.76 16.40 -23.77
CA LYS A 77 -15.28 17.06 -24.99
C LYS A 77 -16.39 17.16 -26.03
N GLU A 78 -17.19 16.11 -26.19
CA GLU A 78 -18.33 16.09 -27.12
C GLU A 78 -19.35 17.18 -26.77
N VAL A 79 -19.73 17.30 -25.49
CA VAL A 79 -20.63 18.38 -25.02
C VAL A 79 -20.06 19.77 -25.32
N MET A 80 -18.75 19.96 -25.12
CA MET A 80 -18.10 21.24 -25.44
C MET A 80 -18.06 21.51 -26.96
N ALA A 81 -17.87 20.47 -27.78
CA ALA A 81 -17.90 20.57 -29.23
C ALA A 81 -19.30 20.91 -29.74
N GLU A 82 -20.33 20.30 -29.17
CA GLU A 82 -21.73 20.59 -29.47
C GLU A 82 -22.09 22.04 -29.11
N ALA A 83 -21.71 22.50 -27.91
CA ALA A 83 -21.90 23.87 -27.49
C ALA A 83 -21.23 24.86 -28.46
N LYS A 84 -20.02 24.55 -28.92
CA LYS A 84 -19.31 25.34 -29.93
C LYS A 84 -20.07 25.35 -31.27
N GLY A 85 -20.57 24.21 -31.73
CA GLY A 85 -21.35 24.10 -32.97
C GLY A 85 -22.66 24.90 -32.93
N ARG A 86 -23.25 25.05 -31.73
CA ARG A 86 -24.41 25.91 -31.47
C ARG A 86 -24.08 27.40 -31.32
N GLY A 87 -22.81 27.78 -31.38
CA GLY A 87 -22.35 29.17 -31.29
C GLY A 87 -22.02 29.68 -29.89
N TYR A 88 -21.97 28.82 -28.87
CA TYR A 88 -21.55 29.22 -27.52
C TYR A 88 -20.02 29.30 -27.39
N ASP A 89 -19.54 30.25 -26.58
CA ASP A 89 -18.12 30.31 -26.21
C ASP A 89 -17.78 29.27 -25.12
N THR A 90 -17.10 28.20 -25.53
CA THR A 90 -16.62 27.14 -24.63
C THR A 90 -15.67 27.63 -23.53
N LYS A 91 -14.95 28.74 -23.70
CA LYS A 91 -14.10 29.32 -22.65
C LYS A 91 -14.97 29.92 -21.54
N VAL A 92 -16.03 30.62 -21.90
CA VAL A 92 -16.99 31.20 -20.94
C VAL A 92 -17.73 30.08 -20.20
N ILE A 93 -18.18 29.05 -20.89
CA ILE A 93 -18.83 27.88 -20.25
C ILE A 93 -17.90 27.23 -19.21
N ARG A 94 -16.62 27.01 -19.53
CA ARG A 94 -15.64 26.46 -18.56
C ARG A 94 -15.48 27.35 -17.32
N LYS A 95 -15.43 28.68 -17.50
CA LYS A 95 -15.39 29.64 -16.38
C LYS A 95 -16.64 29.53 -15.51
N LEU A 96 -17.82 29.44 -16.11
CA LEU A 96 -19.09 29.26 -15.38
C LEU A 96 -19.10 27.95 -14.58
N ILE A 97 -18.65 26.84 -15.17
CA ILE A 97 -18.55 25.56 -14.44
C ILE A 97 -17.58 25.68 -13.26
N ALA A 98 -16.43 26.34 -13.44
CA ALA A 98 -15.47 26.55 -12.36
C ALA A 98 -16.04 27.41 -11.22
N LEU A 99 -16.71 28.52 -11.56
CA LEU A 99 -17.40 29.37 -10.58
C LEU A 99 -18.47 28.60 -9.80
N ARG A 100 -19.25 27.76 -10.50
CA ARG A 100 -20.30 26.92 -9.87
C ARG A 100 -19.76 25.80 -8.97
N LYS A 101 -18.47 25.44 -9.11
CA LYS A 101 -17.82 24.43 -8.26
C LYS A 101 -17.22 25.02 -6.98
N ARG A 102 -16.95 26.33 -6.95
CA ARG A 102 -16.43 27.01 -5.75
C ARG A 102 -17.56 27.18 -4.72
N LYS A 103 -17.22 27.10 -3.43
CA LYS A 103 -18.20 27.38 -2.37
C LYS A 103 -18.50 28.88 -2.35
N PRO A 104 -19.75 29.28 -2.04
CA PRO A 104 -20.12 30.70 -1.93
C PRO A 104 -19.18 31.47 -1.00
N ASP A 105 -18.77 30.84 0.11
CA ASP A 105 -17.87 31.44 1.10
C ASP A 105 -16.47 31.69 0.55
N ASP A 106 -15.90 30.74 -0.19
CA ASP A 106 -14.58 30.89 -0.83
C ASP A 106 -14.60 32.02 -1.88
N ILE A 107 -15.73 32.18 -2.59
CA ILE A 107 -15.91 33.26 -3.57
C ILE A 107 -15.99 34.61 -2.85
N ALA A 108 -16.77 34.70 -1.77
CA ALA A 108 -16.94 35.94 -1.01
C ALA A 108 -15.64 36.40 -0.35
N GLU A 109 -14.82 35.47 0.17
CA GLU A 109 -13.51 35.78 0.75
C GLU A 109 -12.54 36.28 -0.32
N GLU A 110 -12.45 35.62 -1.47
CA GLU A 110 -11.60 36.04 -2.58
C GLU A 110 -12.05 37.41 -3.14
N GLU A 111 -13.36 37.66 -3.27
CA GLU A 111 -13.91 38.94 -3.71
C GLU A 111 -13.60 40.07 -2.71
N ALA A 112 -13.75 39.84 -1.41
CA ALA A 112 -13.44 40.83 -0.37
C ALA A 112 -11.95 41.22 -0.38
N ILE A 113 -11.05 40.23 -0.53
CA ILE A 113 -9.61 40.47 -0.63
C ILE A 113 -9.28 41.24 -1.92
N LEU A 114 -9.89 40.85 -3.05
CA LEU A 114 -9.68 41.52 -4.33
C LEU A 114 -10.15 42.98 -4.27
N GLU A 115 -11.29 43.24 -3.65
CA GLU A 115 -11.82 44.59 -3.48
C GLU A 115 -10.93 45.47 -2.60
N MET A 116 -10.39 44.93 -1.50
CA MET A 116 -9.39 45.63 -0.69
C MET A 116 -8.16 46.04 -1.53
N TYR A 117 -7.65 45.14 -2.38
CA TYR A 117 -6.52 45.48 -3.26
C TYR A 117 -6.87 46.48 -4.35
N LYS A 118 -8.06 46.37 -4.95
CA LYS A 118 -8.55 47.36 -5.93
C LYS A 118 -8.66 48.75 -5.33
N GLN A 119 -9.20 48.86 -4.11
CA GLN A 119 -9.26 50.11 -3.37
C GLN A 119 -7.86 50.66 -3.09
N ALA A 120 -6.93 49.82 -2.65
CA ALA A 120 -5.53 50.21 -2.43
C ALA A 120 -4.82 50.69 -3.71
N LEU A 121 -5.22 50.18 -4.88
CA LEU A 121 -4.70 50.55 -6.19
C LEU A 121 -5.48 51.68 -6.89
N GLY A 122 -6.54 52.22 -6.26
CA GLY A 122 -7.38 53.27 -6.85
C GLY A 122 -8.22 52.81 -8.05
N MET A 123 -8.44 51.49 -8.17
CA MET A 123 -9.24 50.87 -9.24
C MET A 123 -10.68 50.64 -8.74
N THR A 124 -11.44 51.71 -8.56
CA THR A 124 -12.88 51.66 -8.19
C THR A 124 -13.77 51.40 -9.39
#